data_AF-A0A374NJD1-F1
#
_entry.id   AF-A0A374NJD1-F1
#
_cell.length_a   1.000
_cell.length_b   1.000
_cell.length_c   1.000
_cell.angle_alpha   90.00
_cell.angle_beta   90.00
_cell.angle_gamma   90.00
#
_symmetry.space_group_name_H-M   'P 1'
#
loop_
_entity.id
_entity.type
_entity.pdbx_description
1 polymer ?
#
loop_
_entity_poly.entity_id
_entity_poly.type
_entity_poly.pdbx_seq_one_letter_code
_entity_poly.pdbx_strand_id
1 'polypeptide(L)' 'MVHQSSENNNGNKRIELDGMYHISTSKNEYYLNFYMVYKADDVPSDIGLSKIEIATEQTVNRENFMWDTSENGIFVVRE' A
#
# COMPACT_ATOMS: atom_id res chain seq x y z
N MET A 1 9.25 -3.23 -6.22
CA MET A 1 9.83 -1.92 -6.59
C MET A 1 9.14 -0.88 -5.75
N VAL A 2 9.87 0.09 -5.19
CA VAL A 2 9.27 1.18 -4.40
C VAL A 2 9.15 2.40 -5.31
N HIS A 3 7.97 2.96 -5.40
CA HIS A 3 7.71 4.22 -6.07
C HIS A 3 7.57 5.33 -5.02
N GLN A 4 7.89 6.54 -5.46
CA GLN A 4 7.77 7.73 -4.65
C GLN A 4 7.00 8.77 -5.45
N SER A 5 5.95 9.32 -4.85
CA SER A 5 5.30 10.53 -5.30
C SER A 5 5.65 11.67 -4.33
N SER A 6 5.64 12.91 -4.83
CA SER A 6 5.81 14.09 -3.98
C SER A 6 4.87 15.19 -4.44
N GLU A 7 4.17 15.77 -3.47
CA GLU A 7 3.34 16.95 -3.66
C GLU A 7 3.94 18.11 -2.87
N ASN A 8 3.81 19.32 -3.42
CA ASN A 8 4.21 20.55 -2.76
C ASN A 8 3.08 21.57 -2.92
N ASN A 9 2.45 21.93 -1.81
CA ASN A 9 1.35 22.89 -1.79
C ASN A 9 1.71 24.05 -0.86
N ASN A 10 1.88 25.25 -1.42
CA ASN A 10 2.25 26.46 -0.69
C ASN A 10 3.47 26.31 0.26
N GLY A 11 4.45 25.46 -0.12
CA GLY A 11 5.65 25.20 0.67
C GLY A 11 5.54 24.00 1.61
N ASN A 12 4.35 23.45 1.82
CA ASN A 12 4.15 22.21 2.56
C ASN A 12 4.45 21.03 1.64
N LYS A 13 5.41 20.19 2.04
CA LYS A 13 5.80 19.01 1.27
C LYS A 13 5.13 17.77 1.83
N ARG A 14 4.51 17.00 0.94
CA ARG A 14 4.06 15.63 1.18
C ARG A 14 4.84 14.68 0.29
N ILE A 15 5.26 13.55 0.85
CA ILE A 15 5.95 12.48 0.14
C ILE A 15 5.24 11.18 0.48
N GLU A 16 4.70 10.53 -0.54
CA GLU A 16 4.07 9.23 -0.41
C GLU A 16 4.95 8.18 -1.09
N LEU A 17 5.01 7.01 -0.48
CA LEU A 17 5.70 5.85 -1.03
C LEU A 17 4.68 4.72 -1.17
N ASP A 18 4.75 4.05 -2.30
CA ASP A 18 4.06 2.80 -2.53
C ASP A 18 5.04 1.75 -3.03
N GLY A 19 4.68 0.49 -2.88
CA GLY A 19 5.46 -0.55 -3.51
C GLY A 19 4.79 -1.90 -3.43
N MET A 20 5.18 -2.73 -4.40
CA MET A 20 4.76 -4.12 -4.49
C MET A 20 5.96 -5.03 -4.22
N TYR A 21 5.73 -6.00 -3.33
CA TYR A 21 6.60 -7.14 -3.08
C TYR A 21 5.94 -8.42 -3.57
N HIS A 22 6.74 -9.31 -4.16
CA HIS A 22 6.37 -10.70 -4.39
C HIS A 22 7.04 -11.53 -3.30
N ILE A 23 6.25 -12.25 -2.51
CA ILE A 23 6.68 -12.98 -1.32
C ILE A 23 6.39 -14.47 -1.51
N SER A 24 7.46 -15.27 -1.48
CA SER A 24 7.40 -16.71 -1.60
C SER A 24 7.47 -17.38 -0.23
N THR A 25 6.62 -18.38 -0.01
CA THR A 25 6.72 -19.31 1.12
C THR A 25 6.92 -20.73 0.60
N SER A 26 7.15 -21.71 1.47
CA SER A 26 7.24 -23.11 1.04
C SER A 26 5.94 -23.68 0.44
N LYS A 27 4.81 -22.97 0.58
CA LYS A 27 3.48 -23.45 0.15
C LYS A 27 2.79 -22.55 -0.86
N ASN A 28 2.99 -21.24 -0.78
CA ASN A 28 2.24 -20.25 -1.55
C ASN A 28 3.12 -19.05 -1.92
N GLU A 29 2.73 -18.41 -3.01
CA GLU A 29 3.23 -17.11 -3.47
C GLU A 29 2.19 -16.02 -3.17
N TYR A 30 2.67 -14.83 -2.81
CA TYR A 30 1.84 -13.69 -2.44
C TYR A 30 2.33 -12.42 -3.13
N TYR A 31 1.40 -11.55 -3.49
CA TYR A 31 1.69 -10.16 -3.78
C TYR A 31 1.27 -9.32 -2.58
N LEU A 32 2.17 -8.43 -2.14
CA LEU A 32 1.92 -7.46 -1.08
C LEU A 32 2.12 -6.05 -1.62
N ASN A 33 1.11 -5.21 -1.49
CA ASN A 33 1.21 -3.77 -1.69
C ASN A 33 1.31 -3.08 -0.34
N PHE A 34 2.10 -2.01 -0.27
CA PHE A 34 2.06 -1.08 0.84
C PHE A 34 1.90 0.34 0.30
N TYR A 35 1.27 1.18 1.11
CA TYR A 35 1.11 2.61 0.89
C TYR A 35 1.49 3.31 2.18
N MET A 36 2.34 4.33 2.09
CA MET A 36 2.77 5.08 3.25
C MET A 36 2.97 6.55 2.92
N VAL A 37 2.75 7.37 3.93
CA VAL A 37 3.14 8.78 3.94
C VAL A 37 4.48 8.84 4.64
N TYR A 38 5.55 9.06 3.88
CA TYR A 38 6.90 9.20 4.42
C TYR A 38 7.10 10.57 5.08
N LYS A 39 6.48 11.60 4.50
CA LYS A 39 6.54 12.97 4.99
C LYS A 39 5.21 13.68 4.73
N ALA A 40 4.71 14.42 5.71
CA ALA A 40 3.60 15.36 5.55
C ALA A 40 3.83 16.58 6.46
N ASP A 41 4.15 17.73 5.86
CA ASP A 41 4.33 19.00 6.59
C ASP A 41 2.98 19.61 7.03
N ASP A 42 1.92 19.32 6.29
CA ASP A 42 0.56 19.83 6.48
C ASP A 42 -0.21 19.06 7.56
N VAL A 43 -0.18 17.73 7.49
CA VAL A 43 -0.89 16.82 8.42
C VAL A 43 0.09 15.78 8.96
N PRO A 44 0.92 16.11 9.98
CA PRO A 44 1.95 15.20 10.49
C PRO A 44 1.41 13.87 11.05
N SER A 45 0.14 13.81 11.44
CA SER A 45 -0.52 12.58 11.90
C SER A 45 -0.69 11.53 10.81
N ASP A 46 -0.63 11.92 9.53
CA ASP A 46 -0.72 11.00 8.39
C ASP A 46 0.56 10.19 8.20
N ILE A 47 1.68 10.63 8.78
CA ILE A 47 2.98 9.98 8.60
C ILE A 47 2.93 8.55 9.13
N GLY A 48 3.23 7.60 8.24
CA GLY A 48 3.20 6.18 8.54
C GLY A 48 2.57 5.34 7.42
N LEU A 49 2.39 4.05 7.71
CA LEU A 49 1.68 3.14 6.82
C LEU A 49 0.19 3.48 6.83
N SER A 50 -0.35 3.77 5.65
CA SER A 50 -1.76 4.09 5.45
C SER A 50 -2.58 2.87 5.03
N LYS A 51 -1.99 1.98 4.23
CA LYS A 51 -2.66 0.77 3.74
C LYS A 51 -1.64 -0.33 3.45
N ILE A 52 -2.03 -1.57 3.73
CA ILE A 52 -1.33 -2.78 3.30
C ILE A 52 -2.37 -3.68 2.65
N GLU A 53 -2.04 -4.25 1.50
CA GLU A 53 -2.89 -5.23 0.82
C GLU A 53 -2.06 -6.47 0.55
N ILE A 54 -2.63 -7.65 0.76
CA ILE A 54 -1.94 -8.92 0.50
C ILE A 54 -2.92 -9.93 -0.06
N ALA A 55 -2.53 -10.60 -1.14
CA ALA A 55 -3.31 -11.65 -1.77
C ALA A 55 -2.38 -12.74 -2.30
N THR A 56 -2.87 -13.99 -2.39
CA THR A 56 -2.10 -15.06 -3.04
C THR A 56 -2.01 -14.79 -4.54
N GLU A 57 -0.94 -15.26 -5.19
CA GLU A 57 -0.79 -15.19 -6.65
C GLU A 57 -2.01 -15.78 -7.38
N GLN A 58 -2.56 -16.89 -6.88
CA GLN A 58 -3.77 -17.50 -7.41
C GLN A 58 -4.98 -16.56 -7.36
N THR A 59 -5.09 -15.72 -6.33
CA THR A 59 -6.19 -14.77 -6.17
C THR A 59 -6.01 -13.57 -7.09
N VAL A 60 -4.77 -13.06 -7.19
CA VAL A 60 -4.42 -11.94 -8.09
C VAL A 60 -4.66 -12.29 -9.55
N ASN A 61 -4.42 -13.54 -9.95
CA ASN A 61 -4.59 -14.00 -11.32
C ASN A 61 -6.05 -14.32 -11.74
N ARG A 62 -7.05 -14.01 -10.90
CA ARG A 62 -8.47 -14.17 -11.27
C ARG A 62 -8.89 -13.04 -12.21
N GLU A 63 -9.73 -13.33 -13.21
CA GLU A 63 -10.14 -12.36 -14.25
C GLU A 63 -10.73 -11.04 -13.72
N ASN A 64 -11.37 -11.07 -12.55
CA ASN A 64 -12.03 -9.90 -11.95
C ASN A 64 -11.39 -9.47 -10.61
N PHE A 65 -10.11 -9.81 -10.40
CA PHE A 65 -9.43 -9.43 -9.16
C PHE A 65 -9.26 -7.91 -9.05
N MET A 66 -9.59 -7.37 -7.88
CA MET A 66 -9.44 -5.95 -7.54
C MET A 66 -8.90 -5.83 -6.12
N TRP A 67 -7.77 -5.13 -5.97
CA TRP A 67 -7.11 -4.90 -4.68
C TRP A 67 -8.02 -4.21 -3.64
N ASP A 68 -8.87 -3.28 -4.08
CA ASP A 68 -9.69 -2.44 -3.21
C ASP A 68 -11.07 -3.02 -2.89
N THR A 69 -11.25 -4.33 -3.02
CA THR A 69 -12.48 -5.00 -2.58
C THR A 69 -12.30 -5.44 -1.12
N SER A 70 -13.21 -5.01 -0.25
CA SER A 70 -13.15 -5.29 1.19
C SER A 70 -13.13 -6.80 1.52
N GLU A 71 -13.64 -7.64 0.61
CA GLU A 71 -13.60 -9.10 0.71
C GLU A 71 -12.21 -9.71 0.43
N ASN A 72 -11.31 -8.99 -0.24
CA ASN A 72 -9.99 -9.50 -0.65
C ASN A 72 -8.80 -8.80 0.04
N GLY A 73 -9.03 -7.77 0.85
CA GLY A 73 -7.99 -6.97 1.52
C GLY A 73 -8.06 -7.01 3.04
N ILE A 74 -6.92 -7.02 3.72
CA ILE A 74 -6.82 -6.79 5.16
C ILE A 74 -6.64 -5.29 5.40
N PHE A 75 -7.62 -4.63 6.00
CA PHE A 75 -7.57 -3.20 6.32
C PHE A 75 -7.12 -3.03 7.77
N VAL A 76 -5.95 -2.43 7.99
CA VAL A 76 -5.55 -1.96 9.33
C VAL A 76 -6.11 -0.56 9.51
N VAL A 77 -7.33 -0.47 10.07
CA VAL A 77 -7.89 0.82 10.51
C VAL A 77 -7.24 1.18 11.84
N ARG A 78 -6.60 2.36 11.94
CA ARG A 78 -6.20 2.92 13.22
C ARG A 78 -7.40 3.63 13.86
N GLU A 79 -7.64 3.38 15.14
CA GLU A 79 -8.53 4.17 16.00
C GLU A 79 -7.99 5.60 16.20
#